data_AF-A0A662C0R8-F1
#
_entry.id   AF-A0A662C0R8-F1
#
_cell.length_a   1.000
_cell.length_b   1.000
_cell.length_c   1.000
_cell.angle_alpha   90.00
_cell.angle_beta   90.00
_cell.angle_gamma   90.00
#
_symmetry.space_group_name_H-M   'P 1'
#
loop_
_entity.id
_entity.type
_entity.pdbx_description
1 polymer ?
#
loop_
_entity_poly.entity_id
_entity_poly.type
_entity_poly.pdbx_seq_one_letter_code
_entity_poly.pdbx_strand_id
1 'polypeptide(L)'
;MKNIRDLKLTDESLLLAKDYFMFSFYTQGMNYIDIAYLKVKNLHKDRLQYRRAKTGTNFTIKLIPEAIQIIERYIDKIKPNSFIFPAVQHENKKFAEYKNALRLTNKKLNKIGELTNCSIPLTTYVARHSWATIAKRGGISTSVTSEGMGHETEHITQVYLDSFGSEVLDDANKRIADLL
;
A
#
# COMPACT_ATOMS: atom_id res chain seq x y z
N MET A 1 1.50 -12.40 2.34
CA MET A 1 1.65 -11.61 1.10
C MET A 1 1.57 -12.44 -0.17
N LYS A 2 2.44 -13.44 -0.41
CA LYS A 2 2.41 -14.28 -1.63
C LYS A 2 1.03 -14.93 -1.86
N ASN A 3 0.47 -15.60 -0.85
CA ASN A 3 -0.85 -16.23 -0.93
C ASN A 3 -1.96 -15.24 -1.32
N ILE A 4 -1.91 -13.99 -0.83
CA ILE A 4 -2.89 -12.95 -1.17
C ILE A 4 -2.70 -12.52 -2.63
N ARG A 5 -1.46 -12.23 -3.05
CA ARG A 5 -1.11 -11.84 -4.42
C ARG A 5 -1.61 -12.88 -5.43
N ASP A 6 -1.29 -14.13 -5.16
CA ASP A 6 -1.47 -15.26 -6.09
C ASP A 6 -2.90 -15.83 -6.03
N LEU A 7 -3.74 -15.37 -5.09
CA LEU A 7 -5.15 -15.74 -4.99
C LEU A 7 -5.93 -15.32 -6.24
N LYS A 8 -6.50 -16.30 -6.94
CA LYS A 8 -7.39 -16.07 -8.08
C LYS A 8 -8.82 -15.86 -7.55
N LEU A 9 -9.44 -14.77 -7.99
CA LEU A 9 -10.78 -14.36 -7.56
C LEU A 9 -11.65 -14.14 -8.79
N THR A 10 -12.84 -14.73 -8.79
CA THR A 10 -13.88 -14.52 -9.81
C THR A 10 -14.90 -13.46 -9.38
N ASP A 11 -15.08 -13.26 -8.07
CA ASP A 11 -15.91 -12.20 -7.51
C ASP A 11 -15.20 -10.85 -7.66
N GLU A 12 -15.79 -9.95 -8.44
CA GLU A 12 -15.23 -8.62 -8.74
C GLU A 12 -15.06 -7.75 -7.49
N SER A 13 -15.93 -7.89 -6.50
CA SER A 13 -15.86 -7.11 -5.25
C SER A 13 -14.73 -7.57 -4.35
N LEU A 14 -14.41 -8.87 -4.34
CA LEU A 14 -13.23 -9.42 -3.68
C LEU A 14 -11.96 -9.03 -4.46
N LEU A 15 -11.99 -9.10 -5.80
CA LEU A 15 -10.87 -8.69 -6.64
C LEU A 15 -10.53 -7.21 -6.41
N LEU A 16 -11.52 -6.33 -6.39
CA LEU A 16 -11.35 -4.91 -6.10
C LEU A 16 -10.73 -4.68 -4.71
N ALA A 17 -11.20 -5.41 -3.69
CA ALA A 17 -10.61 -5.32 -2.36
C ALA A 17 -9.15 -5.79 -2.33
N LYS A 18 -8.84 -6.90 -3.02
CA LYS A 18 -7.46 -7.39 -3.20
C LYS A 18 -6.60 -6.33 -3.89
N ASP A 19 -7.13 -5.70 -4.93
CA ASP A 19 -6.41 -4.71 -5.72
C ASP A 19 -6.10 -3.45 -4.92
N TYR A 20 -7.04 -2.93 -4.11
CA TYR A 20 -6.72 -1.85 -3.17
C TYR A 20 -5.60 -2.22 -2.20
N PHE A 21 -5.64 -3.44 -1.65
CA PHE A 21 -4.64 -3.91 -0.69
C PHE A 21 -3.26 -4.08 -1.33
N MET A 22 -3.20 -4.72 -2.50
CA MET A 22 -1.95 -4.93 -3.22
C MET A 22 -1.41 -3.63 -3.80
N PHE A 23 -2.26 -2.73 -4.28
CA PHE A 23 -1.85 -1.42 -4.74
C PHE A 23 -1.23 -0.59 -3.61
N SER A 24 -1.85 -0.59 -2.42
CA SER A 24 -1.23 0.01 -1.22
C SER A 24 0.17 -0.56 -0.98
N PHE A 25 0.31 -1.89 -0.97
CA PHE A 25 1.61 -2.53 -0.77
C PHE A 25 2.64 -2.14 -1.84
N TYR A 26 2.28 -2.17 -3.13
CA TYR A 26 3.19 -1.84 -4.23
C TYR A 26 3.55 -0.36 -4.31
N THR A 27 2.76 0.51 -3.69
CA THR A 27 3.00 1.95 -3.62
C THR A 27 3.47 2.39 -2.24
N GLN A 28 4.40 1.63 -1.67
CA GLN A 28 5.08 1.95 -0.40
C GLN A 28 4.13 2.09 0.80
N GLY A 29 3.06 1.28 0.78
CA GLY A 29 2.04 1.31 1.82
C GLY A 29 1.11 2.52 1.76
N MET A 30 0.84 3.09 0.57
CA MET A 30 -0.05 4.23 0.41
C MET A 30 -1.39 4.03 1.16
N ASN A 31 -1.86 5.07 1.87
CA ASN A 31 -3.08 4.95 2.64
C ASN A 31 -4.31 4.86 1.73
N TYR A 32 -5.35 4.14 2.18
CA TYR A 32 -6.57 3.95 1.41
C TYR A 32 -7.24 5.26 0.99
N ILE A 33 -7.23 6.29 1.84
CA ILE A 33 -7.78 7.61 1.50
C ILE A 33 -7.05 8.27 0.33
N ASP A 34 -5.72 8.13 0.29
CA ASP A 34 -4.89 8.69 -0.79
C ASP A 34 -5.19 7.93 -2.09
N ILE A 35 -5.26 6.59 -2.04
CA ILE A 35 -5.64 5.73 -3.17
C ILE A 35 -7.04 6.08 -3.70
N ALA A 36 -8.01 6.24 -2.80
CA ALA A 36 -9.39 6.55 -3.13
C ALA A 36 -9.54 7.89 -3.87
N TYR A 37 -8.61 8.82 -3.66
CA TYR A 37 -8.63 10.15 -4.27
C TYR A 37 -7.67 10.31 -5.44
N LEU A 38 -6.94 9.26 -5.81
CA LEU A 38 -6.10 9.27 -7.01
C LEU A 38 -6.94 9.50 -8.27
N LYS A 39 -6.45 10.38 -9.12
CA LYS A 39 -7.02 10.73 -10.41
C LYS A 39 -6.06 10.42 -11.53
N VAL A 40 -6.58 10.31 -12.74
CA VAL A 40 -5.76 10.04 -13.94
C VAL A 40 -4.64 11.06 -14.12
N LYS A 41 -4.90 12.34 -13.84
CA LYS A 41 -3.89 13.41 -13.87
C LYS A 41 -2.74 13.25 -12.88
N ASN A 42 -2.85 12.36 -11.89
CA ASN A 42 -1.76 12.05 -10.97
C ASN A 42 -0.68 11.16 -11.62
N LEU A 43 -0.96 10.57 -12.78
CA LEU A 43 -0.01 9.74 -13.53
C LEU A 43 0.82 10.60 -14.47
N HIS A 44 2.14 10.54 -14.30
CA HIS A 44 3.11 11.25 -15.14
C HIS A 44 4.21 10.28 -15.56
N LYS A 45 4.19 9.86 -16.83
CA LYS A 45 5.11 8.85 -17.39
C LYS A 45 5.07 7.56 -16.56
N ASP A 46 6.19 7.16 -15.96
CA ASP A 46 6.34 5.98 -15.10
C ASP A 46 6.13 6.28 -13.61
N ARG A 47 5.57 7.45 -13.26
CA ARG A 47 5.42 7.88 -11.87
C ARG A 47 4.00 8.29 -11.51
N LEU A 48 3.66 8.06 -10.25
CA LEU A 48 2.45 8.52 -9.58
C LEU A 48 2.80 9.67 -8.64
N GLN A 49 2.16 10.83 -8.83
CA GLN A 49 2.36 12.02 -8.01
C GLN A 49 1.07 12.37 -7.28
N TYR A 50 1.12 12.48 -5.95
CA TYR A 50 -0.06 12.78 -5.15
C TYR A 50 0.29 13.62 -3.93
N ARG A 51 -0.71 14.31 -3.38
CA ARG A 51 -0.61 15.06 -2.13
C ARG A 51 -1.30 14.26 -1.04
N ARG A 52 -0.56 13.90 0.00
CA ARG A 52 -1.06 13.05 1.09
C ARG A 52 -2.14 13.76 1.90
N ALA A 53 -3.26 13.09 2.15
CA ALA A 53 -4.42 13.67 2.83
C ALA A 53 -4.13 14.07 4.28
N LYS A 54 -3.30 13.30 5.01
CA LYS A 54 -3.02 13.55 6.43
C LYS A 54 -2.10 14.75 6.67
N THR A 55 -1.01 14.84 5.90
CA THR A 55 0.08 15.79 6.16
C THR A 55 0.19 16.89 5.11
N GLY A 56 -0.45 16.72 3.94
CA GLY A 56 -0.33 17.66 2.83
C GLY A 56 1.00 17.57 2.08
N THR A 57 1.89 16.65 2.43
CA THR A 57 3.17 16.40 1.78
C THR A 57 2.97 15.85 0.36
N ASN A 58 3.81 16.28 -0.58
CA ASN A 58 3.82 15.76 -1.95
C ASN A 58 4.69 14.50 -2.03
N PHE A 59 4.16 13.47 -2.66
CA PHE A 59 4.87 12.22 -2.91
C PHE A 59 4.97 11.96 -4.41
N THR A 60 6.08 11.35 -4.81
CA THR A 60 6.30 10.93 -6.19
C THR A 60 6.85 9.51 -6.19
N ILE A 61 6.01 8.54 -6.56
CA ILE A 61 6.33 7.10 -6.51
C ILE A 61 6.58 6.62 -7.94
N LYS A 62 7.68 5.90 -8.17
CA LYS A 62 7.89 5.18 -9.44
C LYS A 62 7.02 3.93 -9.43
N LEU A 63 6.17 3.77 -10.45
CA LEU A 63 5.26 2.64 -10.55
C LEU A 63 6.02 1.39 -11.04
N ILE A 64 5.80 0.28 -10.34
CA ILE A 64 6.23 -1.05 -10.78
C ILE A 64 5.16 -1.70 -11.67
N PRO A 65 5.50 -2.70 -12.50
CA PRO A 65 4.55 -3.32 -13.43
C PRO A 65 3.26 -3.82 -12.77
N GLU A 66 3.35 -4.40 -11.58
CA GLU A 66 2.20 -4.94 -10.84
C GLU A 66 1.21 -3.84 -10.42
N ALA A 67 1.72 -2.66 -10.04
CA ALA A 67 0.88 -1.50 -9.73
C ALA A 67 0.21 -0.93 -10.99
N ILE A 68 0.93 -0.92 -12.12
CA ILE A 68 0.40 -0.48 -13.41
C ILE A 68 -0.75 -1.40 -13.85
N GLN A 69 -0.56 -2.71 -13.76
CA GLN A 69 -1.61 -3.68 -14.10
C GLN A 69 -2.89 -3.48 -13.27
N ILE A 70 -2.76 -3.10 -11.99
CA ILE A 70 -3.93 -2.75 -11.16
C ILE A 70 -4.59 -1.47 -11.68
N ILE A 71 -3.83 -0.41 -11.94
CA ILE A 71 -4.37 0.85 -12.48
C ILE A 71 -5.12 0.60 -13.79
N GLU A 72 -4.55 -0.19 -14.69
CA GLU A 72 -5.12 -0.46 -16.01
C GLU A 72 -6.50 -1.13 -15.97
N ARG A 73 -6.84 -1.83 -14.89
CA ARG A 73 -8.18 -2.43 -14.70
C ARG A 73 -9.28 -1.41 -14.42
N TYR A 74 -8.94 -0.23 -13.88
CA TYR A 74 -9.92 0.72 -13.37
C TYR A 74 -9.86 2.09 -14.03
N ILE A 75 -8.73 2.44 -14.65
CA ILE A 75 -8.49 3.77 -15.19
C ILE A 75 -9.42 4.12 -16.37
N ASP A 76 -10.06 5.28 -16.29
CA ASP A 76 -10.72 5.92 -17.43
C ASP A 76 -9.73 6.90 -18.12
N LYS A 77 -9.04 6.41 -19.16
CA LYS A 77 -8.01 7.19 -19.88
C LYS A 77 -8.57 8.43 -20.61
N ILE A 78 -9.90 8.55 -20.77
CA ILE A 78 -10.53 9.64 -21.52
C ILE A 78 -10.65 10.89 -20.65
N LYS A 79 -10.79 10.75 -19.33
CA LYS A 79 -11.11 11.85 -18.41
C LYS A 79 -9.97 12.09 -17.41
N PRO A 80 -9.04 13.04 -17.64
CA PRO A 80 -7.91 13.29 -16.74
C PRO A 80 -8.29 13.59 -15.28
N ASN A 81 -9.48 14.14 -15.04
CA ASN A 81 -9.98 14.48 -13.72
C ASN A 81 -10.82 13.37 -13.04
N SER A 82 -11.05 12.23 -13.70
CA SER A 82 -11.75 11.09 -13.09
C SER A 82 -10.87 10.41 -12.05
N PHE A 83 -11.51 9.80 -11.05
CA PHE A 83 -10.82 8.94 -10.10
C PHE A 83 -10.35 7.67 -10.80
N ILE A 84 -9.15 7.19 -10.45
CA ILE A 84 -8.62 5.92 -10.98
C ILE A 84 -9.43 4.76 -10.43
N PHE A 85 -9.74 4.78 -9.13
CA PHE A 85 -10.39 3.68 -8.44
C PHE A 85 -11.85 4.01 -8.07
N PRO A 86 -12.77 3.03 -8.07
CA PRO A 86 -14.19 3.23 -7.84
C PRO A 86 -14.56 3.35 -6.34
N ALA A 87 -13.74 4.04 -5.53
CA ALA A 87 -14.06 4.34 -4.13
C ALA A 87 -14.92 5.60 -3.99
N VAL A 88 -14.78 6.51 -4.95
CA VAL A 88 -15.42 7.82 -4.97
C VAL A 88 -15.86 8.10 -6.40
N GLN A 89 -17.08 8.61 -6.54
CA GLN A 89 -17.66 8.98 -7.82
C GLN A 89 -17.99 10.48 -7.85
N HIS A 90 -18.32 11.06 -6.69
CA HIS A 90 -18.84 12.42 -6.63
C HIS A 90 -17.95 13.35 -5.79
N GLU A 91 -17.49 14.43 -6.40
CA GLU A 91 -16.62 15.44 -5.77
C GLU A 91 -17.23 16.08 -4.51
N ASN A 92 -18.56 16.21 -4.45
CA ASN A 92 -19.27 16.79 -3.31
C ASN A 92 -19.58 15.78 -2.18
N LYS A 93 -19.39 14.47 -2.41
CA LYS A 93 -19.69 13.40 -1.44
C LYS A 93 -18.48 12.56 -1.06
N LYS A 94 -17.27 12.97 -1.46
CA LYS A 94 -16.05 12.14 -1.35
C LYS A 94 -15.85 11.49 0.00
N PHE A 95 -16.07 12.21 1.09
CA PHE A 95 -15.78 11.68 2.43
C PHE A 95 -16.77 10.58 2.84
N ALA A 96 -18.05 10.74 2.52
CA ALA A 96 -19.06 9.71 2.81
C ALA A 96 -18.86 8.46 1.95
N GLU A 97 -18.58 8.64 0.66
CA GLU A 97 -18.31 7.55 -0.29
C GLU A 97 -17.03 6.79 0.12
N TYR A 98 -15.95 7.51 0.40
CA TYR A 98 -14.72 6.95 0.93
C TYR A 98 -14.96 6.08 2.18
N LYS A 99 -15.69 6.58 3.18
CA LYS A 99 -15.94 5.81 4.42
C LYS A 99 -16.70 4.52 4.13
N ASN A 100 -17.69 4.58 3.25
CA ASN A 100 -18.45 3.40 2.84
C ASN A 100 -17.57 2.40 2.08
N ALA A 101 -16.80 2.87 1.10
CA ALA A 101 -15.88 2.05 0.33
C ALA A 101 -14.80 1.39 1.21
N LEU A 102 -14.24 2.13 2.17
CA LEU A 102 -13.27 1.60 3.15
C LEU A 102 -13.88 0.47 3.99
N ARG A 103 -15.09 0.69 4.54
CA ARG A 103 -15.79 -0.32 5.34
C ARG A 103 -16.07 -1.59 4.54
N LEU A 104 -16.56 -1.45 3.31
CA LEU A 104 -16.84 -2.58 2.42
C LEU A 104 -15.54 -3.30 2.03
N THR A 105 -14.49 -2.55 1.70
CA THR A 105 -13.16 -3.11 1.38
C THR A 105 -12.63 -3.93 2.55
N ASN A 106 -12.65 -3.40 3.78
CA ASN A 106 -12.18 -4.15 4.95
C ASN A 106 -13.02 -5.41 5.22
N LYS A 107 -14.35 -5.37 5.01
CA LYS A 107 -15.20 -6.57 5.11
C LYS A 107 -14.76 -7.65 4.09
N LYS A 108 -14.44 -7.23 2.87
CA LYS A 108 -14.00 -8.12 1.78
C LYS A 108 -12.57 -8.63 2.02
N LEU A 109 -11.70 -7.81 2.59
CA LEU A 109 -10.35 -8.21 2.99
C LEU A 109 -10.37 -9.26 4.09
N ASN A 110 -11.24 -9.12 5.10
CA ASN A 110 -11.43 -10.19 6.09
C ASN A 110 -11.76 -11.53 5.43
N LYS A 111 -12.64 -11.52 4.42
CA LYS A 111 -12.97 -12.75 3.66
C LYS A 111 -11.76 -13.30 2.90
N ILE A 112 -10.95 -12.44 2.28
CA ILE A 112 -9.70 -12.84 1.62
C ILE A 112 -8.71 -13.41 2.65
N GLY A 113 -8.68 -12.86 3.86
CA GLY A 113 -7.87 -13.37 4.98
C GLY A 113 -8.24 -14.80 5.34
N GLU A 114 -9.53 -15.10 5.47
CA GLU A 114 -10.04 -16.47 5.66
C GLU A 114 -9.62 -17.40 4.52
N LEU A 115 -9.81 -16.97 3.26
CA LEU A 115 -9.47 -17.79 2.07
C LEU A 115 -7.97 -18.07 1.94
N THR A 116 -7.11 -17.26 2.57
CA THR A 116 -5.66 -17.38 2.49
C THR A 116 -5.02 -17.88 3.79
N ASN A 117 -5.85 -18.29 4.77
CA ASN A 117 -5.44 -18.72 6.11
C ASN A 117 -4.52 -17.69 6.80
N CYS A 118 -4.86 -16.41 6.70
CA CYS A 118 -4.16 -15.37 7.45
C CYS A 118 -4.45 -15.51 8.95
N SER A 119 -3.40 -15.47 9.77
CA SER A 119 -3.49 -15.55 11.23
C SER A 119 -4.11 -14.31 11.88
N ILE A 120 -4.18 -13.19 11.14
CA ILE A 120 -4.77 -11.94 11.59
C ILE A 120 -5.83 -11.46 10.59
N PRO A 121 -6.86 -10.71 11.07
CA PRO A 121 -7.82 -10.06 10.19
C PRO A 121 -7.12 -9.11 9.21
N LEU A 122 -7.40 -9.27 7.91
CA LEU A 122 -6.85 -8.38 6.89
C LEU A 122 -7.66 -7.09 6.81
N THR A 123 -6.96 -5.97 6.92
CA THR A 123 -7.50 -4.64 6.66
C THR A 123 -6.59 -3.89 5.69
N THR A 124 -7.07 -2.77 5.16
CA THR A 124 -6.25 -1.89 4.30
C THR A 124 -4.96 -1.43 4.99
N TYR A 125 -4.95 -1.31 6.33
CA TYR A 125 -3.75 -0.90 7.08
C TYR A 125 -2.71 -2.02 7.19
N VAL A 126 -3.12 -3.28 7.09
CA VAL A 126 -2.21 -4.43 7.11
C VAL A 126 -1.27 -4.42 5.90
N ALA A 127 -1.71 -3.91 4.74
CA ALA A 127 -0.85 -3.77 3.55
C ALA A 127 0.35 -2.87 3.85
N ARG A 128 0.09 -1.70 4.44
CA ARG A 128 1.11 -0.71 4.82
C ARG A 128 2.10 -1.26 5.84
N HIS A 129 1.61 -1.91 6.89
CA HIS A 129 2.48 -2.56 7.87
C HIS A 129 3.30 -3.69 7.26
N SER A 130 2.68 -4.50 6.39
CA SER A 130 3.38 -5.57 5.70
C SER A 130 4.52 -5.04 4.85
N TRP A 131 4.31 -3.92 4.14
CA TRP A 131 5.37 -3.27 3.36
C TRP A 131 6.54 -2.85 4.25
N ALA A 132 6.27 -2.14 5.35
CA ALA A 132 7.31 -1.68 6.27
C ALA A 132 8.10 -2.83 6.90
N THR A 133 7.39 -3.87 7.37
CA THR A 133 8.01 -5.05 7.97
C THR A 133 8.85 -5.84 6.97
N ILE A 134 8.37 -5.99 5.73
CA ILE A 134 9.13 -6.69 4.68
C ILE A 134 10.37 -5.88 4.26
N ALA A 135 10.24 -4.55 4.13
CA ALA A 135 11.38 -3.66 3.87
C ALA A 135 12.45 -3.80 4.95
N LYS A 136 12.04 -3.73 6.23
CA LYS A 136 12.93 -3.90 7.39
C LYS A 136 13.63 -5.26 7.36
N ARG A 137 12.89 -6.36 7.16
CA ARG A 137 13.46 -7.72 7.09
C ARG A 137 14.38 -7.92 5.88
N GLY A 138 14.16 -7.18 4.80
CA GLY A 138 15.03 -7.15 3.63
C GLY A 138 16.29 -6.29 3.81
N GLY A 139 16.54 -5.74 5.01
CA GLY A 139 17.71 -4.90 5.29
C GLY A 139 17.61 -3.48 4.74
N ILE A 140 16.43 -3.03 4.32
CA ILE A 140 16.23 -1.62 3.94
C ILE A 140 16.30 -0.78 5.20
N SER A 141 17.09 0.31 5.15
CA SER A 141 17.28 1.16 6.31
C SER A 141 15.95 1.72 6.83
N THR A 142 15.92 1.92 8.13
CA THR A 142 14.81 2.57 8.83
C THR A 142 14.49 3.94 8.25
N SER A 143 15.52 4.73 7.88
CA SER A 143 15.36 6.04 7.26
C SER A 143 14.64 5.95 5.90
N VAL A 144 15.08 5.06 5.01
CA VAL A 144 14.47 4.86 3.68
C VAL A 144 13.04 4.32 3.81
N THR A 145 12.80 3.42 4.76
CA THR A 145 11.46 2.89 5.03
C THR A 145 10.53 3.98 5.57
N SER A 146 11.01 4.81 6.50
CA SER A 146 10.28 5.93 7.08
C SER A 146 9.93 6.99 6.03
N GLU A 147 10.88 7.33 5.15
CA GLU A 147 10.69 8.27 4.06
C GLU A 147 9.67 7.76 3.04
N GLY A 148 9.76 6.48 2.62
CA GLY A 148 8.79 5.86 1.72
C GLY A 148 7.36 5.86 2.28
N MET A 149 7.22 5.78 3.59
CA MET A 149 5.93 5.90 4.29
C MET A 149 5.51 7.36 4.53
N GLY A 150 6.43 8.32 4.38
CA GLY A 150 6.37 9.71 4.86
C GLY A 150 5.81 9.86 6.26
N HIS A 151 6.51 9.24 7.20
CA HIS A 151 6.44 9.64 8.60
C HIS A 151 7.36 10.84 8.81
N GLU A 152 6.85 11.88 9.48
CA GLU A 152 7.59 13.12 9.77
C GLU A 152 8.53 12.97 10.99
N THR A 153 8.39 11.90 11.77
CA THR A 153 9.20 11.65 12.98
C THR A 153 9.55 10.18 13.12
N GLU A 154 10.80 9.89 13.47
CA GLU A 154 11.34 8.54 13.74
C GLU A 154 10.57 7.76 14.81
N HIS A 155 9.78 8.42 15.67
CA HIS A 155 9.07 7.79 16.78
C HIS A 155 8.00 6.75 16.35
N ILE A 156 7.33 6.93 15.20
CA ILE A 156 6.43 5.90 14.63
C ILE A 156 7.27 4.74 14.10
N THR A 157 8.47 5.04 13.65
CA THR A 157 9.41 4.08 13.11
C THR A 157 10.10 3.27 14.21
N GLN A 158 10.26 3.84 15.41
CA GLN A 158 10.80 3.18 16.61
C GLN A 158 9.93 2.00 17.06
N VAL A 159 8.60 2.09 16.96
CA VAL A 159 7.68 0.95 17.20
C VAL A 159 7.95 -0.20 16.23
N TYR A 160 8.47 0.08 15.02
CA TYR A 160 8.92 -0.97 14.12
C TYR A 160 10.30 -1.51 14.50
N LEU A 161 11.13 -0.81 15.28
CA LEU A 161 12.48 -1.23 15.67
C LEU A 161 12.49 -2.35 16.71
N ASP A 162 11.48 -2.44 17.56
CA ASP A 162 11.43 -3.34 18.74
C ASP A 162 11.52 -4.85 18.43
N SER A 163 11.62 -5.25 17.16
CA SER A 163 11.99 -6.62 16.78
C SER A 163 12.72 -6.66 15.44
N PHE A 164 14.05 -6.57 15.44
CA PHE A 164 14.82 -7.23 14.39
C PHE A 164 14.86 -8.71 14.73
N GLY A 165 14.53 -9.58 13.77
CA GLY A 165 14.72 -11.02 13.95
C GLY A 165 16.21 -11.34 14.02
N SER A 166 16.59 -12.38 14.77
CA SER A 166 17.98 -12.84 14.91
C SER A 166 18.68 -12.99 13.56
N GLU A 167 18.00 -13.53 12.55
CA GLU A 167 18.55 -13.71 11.20
C GLU A 167 19.05 -12.40 10.55
N VAL A 168 18.38 -11.27 10.81
CA VAL A 168 18.78 -9.96 10.24
C VAL A 168 20.04 -9.44 10.97
N LEU A 169 20.13 -9.71 12.27
CA LEU A 169 21.32 -9.36 13.06
C LEU A 169 22.50 -10.27 12.69
N ASP A 170 22.25 -11.55 12.42
CA ASP A 170 23.27 -12.51 12.00
C ASP A 170 23.86 -12.15 10.63
N ASP A 171 23.02 -11.77 9.65
CA ASP A 171 23.49 -11.31 8.34
C ASP A 171 24.26 -9.99 8.44
N ALA A 172 23.80 -9.05 9.28
CA ALA A 172 24.50 -7.80 9.52
C ALA A 172 25.87 -8.03 10.19
N ASN A 173 25.93 -8.92 11.19
CA ASN A 173 27.17 -9.28 11.87
C ASN A 173 28.16 -9.94 10.90
N LYS A 174 27.68 -10.83 10.03
CA LYS A 174 28.51 -11.47 9.00
C LYS A 174 29.10 -10.44 8.03
N ARG A 175 28.28 -9.50 7.53
CA ARG A 175 28.77 -8.44 6.63
C ARG A 175 29.81 -7.53 7.28
N ILE A 176 29.67 -7.21 8.57
CA ILE A 176 30.67 -6.42 9.30
C ILE A 176 31.98 -7.20 9.46
N ALA A 177 31.89 -8.49 9.78
CA ALA A 177 33.07 -9.35 9.87
C ALA A 177 33.81 -9.49 8.53
N ASP A 178 33.08 -9.53 7.41
CA ASP A 178 33.64 -9.61 6.05
C ASP A 178 34.29 -8.28 5.59
N LEU A 179 34.14 -7.18 6.34
CA LEU A 179 34.78 -5.88 6.06
C LEU A 179 36.13 -5.70 6.78
N LEU A 180 36.54 -6.66 7.61
CA LEU A 180 37.84 -6.73 8.28
C LEU A 180 38.81 -7.62 7.47
#